data_AF-A0A934DV46-F1
#
_entry.id   AF-A0A934DV46-F1
#
_cell.length_a   1.000
_cell.length_b   1.000
_cell.length_c   1.000
_cell.angle_alpha   90.00
_cell.angle_beta   90.00
_cell.angle_gamma   90.00
#
_symmetry.space_group_name_H-M   'P 1'
#
loop_
_entity.id
_entity.type
_entity.pdbx_description
1 polymer ?
#
loop_
_entity_poly.entity_id
_entity_poly.type
_entity_poly.pdbx_seq_one_letter_code
_entity_poly.pdbx_strand_id
1 'polypeptide(L)'
;MSTSSTAARCASPLVALACVAGLSTASVAACGGGDEAAPVGAAAASGAAGAVGGAGGSAGAAGTKAGGGGAAGNGGSMAGAAGAGGSIGKGGSSGTGGTGGAPGSCDPFGHFGVPALTFTLPKPTGSSMSHPDVQKSFPSVDWANLDRLYVPAGEYQTFQIGNLPARSSSKPLVITNIDGQVKIGPNLGGNYIWSMGGGSGWVLTGRYDPDSKTGDAGFPGHRCGAYADSRGKYGFISDDALDKSGPYLHMGLSVGDATDFEIEYIEVTRSGFAGIRLLNKREANEPEKPMANVRVHDTYVHDVAAEGFYFGWTGNPPSNPMPGLQVYNNRLIRTGNEALQIQQLGEASHVHHNVMAFAALHWLDNDLGAYQDNNAQVQTRAGTILVEKNIFLGGAGTLLSFFSGPEAGDAGRSVTFQDNYFAESSDLAGYLNGTSGADSSYTFKGNTLTGIVFGYDKVDPGATPPNSAFGVNPKFASPVLFEGNTWDFDLPVLPGIAGTDGTSGLLTAKGNTKGAVVPIAFVNSGYPAGAPIRALTIWSAMATRVPGSPVIHYKPGDVVMDDAELYRCTADSESEPPRSTPSKWEKLPLPADDVRVVIGSPYETMGVQ
;
A
#
# COMPACT_ATOMS: atom_id res chain seq x y z
N MET A 1 50.02 53.91 -7.58
CA MET A 1 49.88 52.80 -8.55
C MET A 1 48.38 52.69 -8.84
N SER A 2 47.85 53.38 -9.86
CA SER A 2 47.69 52.89 -11.26
C SER A 2 47.00 51.52 -11.26
N THR A 3 45.79 51.26 -11.79
CA THR A 3 44.91 51.86 -12.83
C THR A 3 43.56 51.09 -12.72
N SER A 4 42.38 51.73 -12.76
CA SER A 4 41.37 51.70 -13.86
C SER A 4 41.04 50.29 -14.46
N SER A 5 39.83 49.88 -14.85
CA SER A 5 38.63 50.59 -15.28
C SER A 5 37.44 49.62 -15.51
N THR A 6 36.22 50.13 -15.29
CA THR A 6 34.97 50.01 -16.09
C THR A 6 34.20 48.70 -16.32
N ALA A 7 32.88 48.84 -16.11
CA ALA A 7 31.76 47.95 -16.39
C ALA A 7 31.32 47.90 -17.87
N ALA A 8 30.50 46.90 -18.23
CA ALA A 8 29.35 47.06 -19.15
C ALA A 8 28.40 45.85 -19.13
N ARG A 9 27.10 46.16 -19.22
CA ARG A 9 25.94 45.27 -19.39
C ARG A 9 25.75 44.90 -20.87
N CYS A 10 25.01 43.80 -21.12
CA CYS A 10 23.79 43.69 -21.96
C CYS A 10 23.71 42.46 -22.89
N ALA A 11 22.49 41.91 -22.90
CA ALA A 11 21.72 41.37 -24.02
C ALA A 11 21.98 39.94 -24.55
N SER A 12 20.93 39.13 -24.41
CA SER A 12 20.56 38.02 -25.30
C SER A 12 20.39 38.47 -26.76
N PRO A 13 20.36 37.51 -27.71
CA PRO A 13 19.11 37.33 -28.44
C PRO A 13 18.72 35.87 -28.74
N LEU A 14 17.41 35.68 -28.96
CA LEU A 14 16.78 34.55 -29.67
C LEU A 14 17.34 34.39 -31.09
N VAL A 15 17.45 33.15 -31.58
CA VAL A 15 17.08 32.76 -32.97
C VAL A 15 16.57 31.31 -32.97
N ALA A 16 15.43 31.10 -33.63
CA ALA A 16 14.86 29.82 -34.03
C ALA A 16 15.35 29.40 -35.43
N LEU A 17 15.50 28.10 -35.74
CA LEU A 17 14.88 27.42 -36.90
C LEU A 17 15.36 25.95 -37.09
N ALA A 18 14.38 25.11 -37.41
CA ALA A 18 14.34 24.04 -38.43
C ALA A 18 15.13 22.72 -38.30
N CYS A 19 14.33 21.65 -38.46
CA CYS A 19 14.61 20.27 -38.88
C CYS A 19 15.74 20.09 -39.91
N VAL A 20 16.43 18.94 -39.86
CA VAL A 20 16.41 17.86 -40.86
C VAL A 20 17.25 16.67 -40.36
N ALA A 21 16.81 15.49 -40.80
CA ALA A 21 17.20 14.14 -40.45
C ALA A 21 18.67 13.72 -40.69
N GLY A 22 19.03 12.62 -40.00
CA GLY A 22 19.79 11.52 -40.59
C GLY A 22 21.29 11.47 -40.29
N LEU A 23 21.70 10.52 -39.45
CA LEU A 23 22.53 9.36 -39.82
C LEU A 23 23.22 8.78 -38.58
N SER A 24 22.89 7.53 -38.30
CA SER A 24 23.64 6.59 -37.48
C SER A 24 24.99 6.27 -38.11
N THR A 25 26.05 6.20 -37.30
CA THR A 25 26.88 5.00 -37.02
C THR A 25 28.24 5.47 -36.48
N ALA A 26 28.54 5.13 -35.23
CA ALA A 26 29.92 4.97 -34.77
C ALA A 26 29.92 4.13 -33.49
N SER A 27 30.22 2.86 -33.66
CA SER A 27 30.61 1.89 -32.64
C SER A 27 31.93 2.32 -31.99
N VAL A 28 31.96 2.38 -30.65
CA VAL A 28 33.18 2.41 -29.84
C VAL A 28 33.15 1.18 -28.93
N ALA A 29 34.15 0.33 -29.12
CA ALA A 29 34.46 -0.77 -28.23
C ALA A 29 35.17 -0.24 -26.98
N ALA A 30 34.73 -0.67 -25.79
CA ALA A 30 35.49 -0.59 -24.56
C ALA A 30 35.32 -1.90 -23.77
N CYS A 31 36.43 -2.33 -23.19
CA CYS A 31 36.66 -3.65 -22.60
C CYS A 31 36.10 -3.78 -21.17
N GLY A 32 35.56 -4.96 -20.87
CA GLY A 32 35.86 -5.81 -19.69
C GLY A 32 35.73 -5.24 -18.27
N GLY A 33 34.67 -5.67 -17.57
CA GLY A 33 34.54 -5.68 -16.11
C GLY A 33 33.22 -6.37 -15.71
N GLY A 34 33.30 -7.44 -14.91
CA GLY A 34 32.26 -8.47 -14.71
C GLY A 34 30.96 -8.07 -13.99
N ASP A 35 29.88 -8.78 -14.37
CA ASP A 35 28.89 -9.54 -13.56
C ASP A 35 28.54 -8.98 -12.16
N GLU A 36 27.30 -8.69 -11.74
CA GLU A 36 25.94 -9.07 -12.17
C GLU A 36 24.99 -7.90 -11.83
N ALA A 37 24.29 -7.36 -12.84
CA ALA A 37 23.05 -6.62 -12.66
C ALA A 37 22.19 -6.92 -13.88
N ALA A 38 21.32 -7.91 -13.79
CA ALA A 38 20.38 -8.22 -14.84
C ALA A 38 19.37 -7.05 -14.99
N PRO A 39 19.13 -6.54 -16.22
CA PRO A 39 18.14 -5.50 -16.42
C PRO A 39 16.75 -6.10 -16.26
N VAL A 40 16.05 -5.71 -15.18
CA VAL A 40 14.60 -5.92 -15.09
C VAL A 40 13.99 -5.02 -16.14
N GLY A 41 13.40 -5.61 -17.18
CA GLY A 41 12.62 -4.83 -18.16
C GLY A 41 11.51 -4.08 -17.44
N ALA A 42 11.33 -2.81 -17.79
CA ALA A 42 10.11 -2.08 -17.48
C ALA A 42 8.93 -2.99 -17.83
N ALA A 43 8.12 -3.33 -16.82
CA ALA A 43 6.90 -4.07 -17.02
C ALA A 43 5.98 -3.18 -17.87
N ALA A 44 6.02 -3.40 -19.18
CA ALA A 44 4.97 -2.96 -20.08
C ALA A 44 3.70 -3.63 -19.57
N ALA A 45 2.81 -2.83 -18.97
CA ALA A 45 1.43 -3.21 -18.76
C ALA A 45 0.88 -3.70 -20.10
N SER A 46 0.68 -5.01 -20.23
CA SER A 46 0.07 -5.59 -21.42
C SER A 46 -1.39 -5.17 -21.43
N GLY A 47 -1.67 -4.09 -22.15
CA GLY A 47 -3.01 -3.69 -22.52
C GLY A 47 -3.69 -4.81 -23.30
N ALA A 48 -4.81 -5.29 -22.76
CA ALA A 48 -5.86 -5.93 -23.53
C ALA A 48 -7.09 -5.02 -23.47
N ALA A 49 -6.97 -3.83 -24.07
CA ALA A 49 -8.09 -2.96 -24.39
C ALA A 49 -8.28 -3.00 -25.92
N GLY A 50 -9.10 -3.92 -26.39
CA GLY A 50 -9.72 -3.82 -27.71
C GLY A 50 -10.94 -2.91 -27.58
N ALA A 51 -10.82 -1.67 -28.05
CA ALA A 51 -11.96 -0.77 -28.20
C ALA A 51 -12.87 -1.26 -29.33
N VAL A 52 -14.13 -1.58 -29.00
CA VAL A 52 -15.27 -1.40 -29.93
C VAL A 52 -16.48 -0.99 -29.09
N GLY A 53 -16.96 0.23 -29.31
CA GLY A 53 -18.21 0.70 -28.73
C GLY A 53 -19.44 0.06 -29.36
N GLY A 54 -20.54 0.06 -28.60
CA GLY A 54 -21.89 0.07 -29.16
C GLY A 54 -22.71 -1.22 -29.03
N ALA A 55 -23.72 -1.11 -28.15
CA ALA A 55 -25.09 -1.66 -28.28
C ALA A 55 -25.35 -3.18 -28.13
N GLY A 56 -26.10 -3.51 -27.08
CA GLY A 56 -27.37 -4.26 -27.19
C GLY A 56 -27.33 -5.79 -27.36
N GLY A 57 -27.87 -6.50 -26.36
CA GLY A 57 -28.85 -7.57 -26.59
C GLY A 57 -28.37 -9.02 -26.84
N SER A 58 -28.92 -9.92 -26.00
CA SER A 58 -29.33 -11.31 -26.27
C SER A 58 -28.30 -12.41 -26.59
N ALA A 59 -28.36 -13.45 -25.75
CA ALA A 59 -28.34 -14.89 -25.99
C ALA A 59 -27.75 -15.45 -27.31
N GLY A 60 -26.90 -16.47 -27.19
CA GLY A 60 -26.58 -17.40 -28.27
C GLY A 60 -25.53 -18.44 -27.89
N ALA A 61 -25.93 -19.70 -27.93
CA ALA A 61 -25.15 -20.88 -27.55
C ALA A 61 -24.30 -21.47 -28.70
N ALA A 62 -23.59 -22.55 -28.35
CA ALA A 62 -22.88 -23.54 -29.18
C ALA A 62 -21.44 -23.17 -29.63
N GLY A 63 -20.46 -24.07 -29.61
CA GLY A 63 -20.53 -25.51 -29.45
C GLY A 63 -19.16 -26.18 -29.25
N THR A 64 -19.27 -27.44 -28.86
CA THR A 64 -18.27 -28.49 -28.64
C THR A 64 -17.23 -28.65 -29.75
N LYS A 65 -16.00 -28.99 -29.35
CA LYS A 65 -15.23 -30.09 -29.98
C LYS A 65 -14.46 -30.89 -28.94
N ALA A 66 -14.87 -32.15 -28.82
CA ALA A 66 -14.12 -33.20 -28.17
C ALA A 66 -12.91 -33.63 -29.01
N GLY A 67 -11.84 -34.03 -28.33
CA GLY A 67 -10.70 -34.71 -28.91
C GLY A 67 -9.98 -35.47 -27.79
N GLY A 68 -10.34 -36.74 -27.63
CA GLY A 68 -9.74 -37.64 -26.66
C GLY A 68 -8.36 -38.15 -27.07
N GLY A 69 -7.62 -38.62 -26.07
CA GLY A 69 -6.36 -39.34 -26.24
C GLY A 69 -5.87 -39.80 -24.87
N GLY A 70 -6.29 -41.00 -24.46
CA GLY A 70 -5.86 -41.61 -23.21
C GLY A 70 -4.47 -42.22 -23.29
N ALA A 71 -3.81 -42.31 -22.14
CA ALA A 71 -2.83 -43.35 -21.84
C ALA A 71 -2.84 -43.61 -20.33
N ALA A 72 -3.12 -44.86 -19.98
CA ALA A 72 -3.06 -45.43 -18.64
C ALA A 72 -1.60 -45.69 -18.23
N GLY A 73 -1.32 -45.65 -16.92
CA GLY A 73 -0.03 -46.11 -16.41
C GLY A 73 0.19 -45.89 -14.92
N ASN A 74 -0.31 -46.84 -14.11
CA ASN A 74 0.24 -47.33 -12.84
C ASN A 74 0.71 -46.35 -11.73
N GLY A 75 -0.06 -46.36 -10.64
CA GLY A 75 0.32 -47.14 -9.45
C GLY A 75 1.60 -46.73 -8.71
N GLY A 76 1.44 -45.87 -7.70
CA GLY A 76 2.45 -45.62 -6.68
C GLY A 76 1.80 -45.11 -5.40
N SER A 77 1.54 -46.01 -4.47
CA SER A 77 1.10 -45.71 -3.11
C SER A 77 2.19 -44.94 -2.35
N MET A 78 1.85 -43.78 -1.79
CA MET A 78 2.59 -43.19 -0.66
C MET A 78 1.58 -42.91 0.44
N ALA A 79 1.57 -43.82 1.41
CA ALA A 79 1.00 -43.63 2.73
C ALA A 79 2.05 -42.95 3.63
N GLY A 80 1.60 -42.07 4.53
CA GLY A 80 2.38 -41.51 5.63
C GLY A 80 2.78 -40.04 5.38
N ALA A 81 2.52 -39.08 6.25
CA ALA A 81 2.09 -39.14 7.65
C ALA A 81 1.25 -37.91 7.98
N ALA A 82 0.16 -38.13 8.71
CA ALA A 82 -0.57 -37.11 9.43
C ALA A 82 0.36 -36.52 10.51
N GLY A 83 0.87 -35.33 10.26
CA GLY A 83 1.56 -34.51 11.25
C GLY A 83 0.54 -33.76 12.09
N ALA A 84 0.59 -34.00 13.40
CA ALA A 84 -0.32 -33.49 14.40
C ALA A 84 -0.51 -31.97 14.36
N GLY A 85 -1.75 -31.54 14.56
CA GLY A 85 -2.13 -30.15 14.76
C GLY A 85 -1.30 -29.51 15.87
N GLY A 86 -0.43 -28.59 15.47
CA GLY A 86 0.14 -27.60 16.37
C GLY A 86 -0.97 -26.63 16.76
N SER A 87 -1.33 -26.64 18.04
CA SER A 87 -2.14 -25.58 18.64
C SER A 87 -1.49 -24.24 18.33
N ILE A 88 -2.17 -23.40 17.55
CA ILE A 88 -1.84 -21.99 17.39
C ILE A 88 -1.79 -21.42 18.81
N GLY A 89 -0.58 -21.08 19.25
CA GLY A 89 -0.37 -20.42 20.52
C GLY A 89 -1.17 -19.14 20.52
N LYS A 90 -2.23 -19.11 21.33
CA LYS A 90 -2.92 -17.89 21.71
C LYS A 90 -1.95 -17.02 22.50
N GLY A 91 -1.09 -16.30 21.79
CA GLY A 91 -0.58 -15.00 22.24
C GLY A 91 -1.76 -14.03 22.20
N GLY A 92 -2.72 -14.26 23.09
CA GLY A 92 -3.83 -13.36 23.29
C GLY A 92 -3.31 -12.09 23.94
N SER A 93 -2.95 -11.10 23.12
CA SER A 93 -3.26 -9.73 23.50
C SER A 93 -4.78 -9.66 23.53
N SER A 94 -5.37 -10.00 24.68
CA SER A 94 -6.75 -9.68 24.98
C SER A 94 -6.80 -8.16 25.13
N GLY A 95 -6.95 -7.46 24.01
CA GLY A 95 -7.46 -6.10 23.99
C GLY A 95 -8.86 -6.15 24.57
N THR A 96 -8.96 -6.02 25.89
CA THR A 96 -10.21 -5.61 26.55
C THR A 96 -10.60 -4.29 25.90
N GLY A 97 -11.78 -4.24 25.26
CA GLY A 97 -12.36 -3.04 24.66
C GLY A 97 -12.45 -1.92 25.68
N GLY A 98 -11.36 -1.17 25.79
CA GLY A 98 -11.17 -0.03 26.65
C GLY A 98 -11.51 1.21 25.86
N THR A 99 -12.34 2.04 26.46
CA THR A 99 -12.75 3.39 26.03
C THR A 99 -11.62 4.12 25.29
N GLY A 100 -11.78 4.33 23.97
CA GLY A 100 -10.79 4.89 23.03
C GLY A 100 -10.42 6.36 23.22
N GLY A 101 -10.09 6.77 24.45
CA GLY A 101 -9.37 8.02 24.69
C GLY A 101 -7.96 7.87 24.15
N ALA A 102 -7.05 8.79 24.51
CA ALA A 102 -5.68 8.29 24.69
C ALA A 102 -5.79 7.00 25.51
N PRO A 103 -5.15 5.89 25.09
CA PRO A 103 -5.25 4.64 25.82
C PRO A 103 -5.06 4.96 27.30
N GLY A 104 -5.98 4.49 28.16
CA GLY A 104 -6.07 4.93 29.56
C GLY A 104 -4.74 4.76 30.31
N SER A 105 -3.83 3.97 29.75
CA SER A 105 -2.40 3.94 30.00
C SER A 105 -1.63 3.68 28.70
N CYS A 106 -0.42 4.22 28.58
CA CYS A 106 0.53 3.77 27.55
C CYS A 106 0.77 2.25 27.64
N ASP A 107 1.10 1.62 26.52
CA ASP A 107 1.64 0.25 26.53
C ASP A 107 2.77 0.12 27.55
N PRO A 108 2.80 -0.94 28.37
CA PRO A 108 3.90 -1.17 29.29
C PRO A 108 5.23 -1.31 28.53
N PHE A 109 6.31 -0.88 29.16
CA PHE A 109 7.66 -1.13 28.69
C PHE A 109 8.05 -2.61 28.88
N GLY A 110 9.16 -3.01 28.26
CA GLY A 110 9.71 -4.36 28.34
C GLY A 110 9.15 -5.31 27.29
N HIS A 111 8.60 -4.79 26.19
CA HIS A 111 7.93 -5.57 25.14
C HIS A 111 8.81 -6.69 24.57
N PHE A 112 10.12 -6.46 24.49
CA PHE A 112 11.10 -7.42 23.98
C PHE A 112 12.10 -7.91 25.05
N GLY A 113 11.90 -7.55 26.32
CA GLY A 113 12.83 -7.85 27.42
C GLY A 113 14.19 -7.16 27.32
N VAL A 114 14.97 -7.25 28.41
CA VAL A 114 16.31 -6.67 28.49
C VAL A 114 17.27 -7.48 27.62
N PRO A 115 18.01 -6.86 26.67
CA PRO A 115 18.91 -7.59 25.79
C PRO A 115 20.19 -8.01 26.53
N ALA A 116 20.67 -9.22 26.26
CA ALA A 116 21.92 -9.76 26.79
C ALA A 116 23.10 -9.57 25.82
N LEU A 117 22.86 -9.76 24.51
CA LEU A 117 23.85 -9.58 23.47
C LEU A 117 23.40 -8.51 22.46
N THR A 118 24.24 -7.50 22.26
CA THR A 118 23.95 -6.35 21.40
C THR A 118 25.10 -6.07 20.46
N PHE A 119 24.80 -5.55 19.28
CA PHE A 119 25.78 -5.08 18.31
C PHE A 119 25.27 -3.79 17.67
N THR A 120 26.12 -2.78 17.60
CA THR A 120 25.79 -1.50 16.94
C THR A 120 26.54 -1.45 15.61
N LEU A 121 25.80 -1.22 14.53
CA LEU A 121 26.41 -1.02 13.22
C LEU A 121 27.37 0.17 13.28
N PRO A 122 28.57 0.08 12.68
CA PRO A 122 29.46 1.22 12.60
C PRO A 122 28.81 2.31 11.76
N LYS A 123 28.90 3.56 12.21
CA LYS A 123 28.47 4.71 11.40
C LYS A 123 29.35 4.78 10.14
N PRO A 124 28.77 4.84 8.92
CA PRO A 124 29.54 4.95 7.70
C PRO A 124 30.30 6.28 7.66
N THR A 125 31.39 6.31 6.90
CA THR A 125 32.13 7.54 6.60
C THR A 125 31.45 8.40 5.52
N GLY A 126 30.55 7.80 4.73
CA GLY A 126 29.72 8.47 3.73
C GLY A 126 28.25 8.59 4.16
N SER A 127 27.41 9.01 3.22
CA SER A 127 25.96 9.15 3.41
C SER A 127 25.19 7.83 3.31
N SER A 128 25.82 6.70 2.97
CA SER A 128 25.14 5.42 2.75
C SER A 128 25.53 4.38 3.80
N MET A 129 24.54 3.71 4.38
CA MET A 129 24.73 2.50 5.17
C MET A 129 24.39 1.29 4.30
N SER A 130 25.40 0.54 3.85
CA SER A 130 25.17 -0.62 2.98
C SER A 130 25.97 -1.83 3.45
N HIS A 131 25.22 -2.86 3.84
CA HIS A 131 25.69 -4.19 4.20
C HIS A 131 24.82 -5.23 3.47
N PRO A 132 25.03 -5.46 2.16
CA PRO A 132 24.24 -6.44 1.39
C PRO A 132 24.38 -7.87 1.95
N ASP A 133 25.48 -8.14 2.62
CA ASP A 133 25.69 -9.33 3.42
C ASP A 133 26.22 -8.91 4.80
N VAL A 134 25.31 -8.70 5.74
CA VAL A 134 25.65 -8.19 7.08
C VAL A 134 26.44 -9.20 7.89
N GLN A 135 26.17 -10.49 7.71
CA GLN A 135 26.88 -11.56 8.41
C GLN A 135 28.34 -11.65 7.96
N LYS A 136 28.59 -11.55 6.65
CA LYS A 136 29.95 -11.50 6.10
C LYS A 136 30.67 -10.21 6.44
N SER A 137 29.94 -9.09 6.52
CA SER A 137 30.52 -7.78 6.89
C SER A 137 31.02 -7.78 8.35
N PHE A 138 30.39 -8.56 9.23
CA PHE A 138 30.73 -8.64 10.65
C PHE A 138 30.82 -10.10 11.13
N PRO A 139 31.87 -10.83 10.73
CA PRO A 139 31.98 -12.27 10.99
C PRO A 139 32.25 -12.60 12.47
N SER A 140 32.65 -11.62 13.27
CA SER A 140 32.87 -11.78 14.71
C SER A 140 31.60 -11.63 15.56
N VAL A 141 30.48 -11.22 14.95
CA VAL A 141 29.19 -11.08 15.65
C VAL A 141 28.50 -12.44 15.70
N ASP A 142 28.04 -12.85 16.88
CA ASP A 142 27.23 -14.05 17.04
C ASP A 142 25.78 -13.78 16.60
N TRP A 143 25.57 -13.80 15.29
CA TRP A 143 24.26 -13.58 14.67
C TRP A 143 23.19 -14.60 15.07
N ALA A 144 23.61 -15.78 15.54
CA ALA A 144 22.70 -16.83 16.01
C ALA A 144 22.14 -16.53 17.41
N ASN A 145 22.84 -15.73 18.21
CA ASN A 145 22.39 -15.35 19.55
C ASN A 145 22.20 -13.86 19.80
N LEU A 146 22.54 -12.99 18.84
CA LEU A 146 22.34 -11.55 18.94
C LEU A 146 20.87 -11.23 19.28
N ASP A 147 20.65 -10.41 20.30
CA ASP A 147 19.31 -9.98 20.71
C ASP A 147 18.95 -8.64 20.06
N ARG A 148 19.90 -7.70 20.02
CA ARG A 148 19.72 -6.37 19.41
C ARG A 148 20.78 -6.07 18.35
N LEU A 149 20.30 -5.64 17.19
CA LEU A 149 21.08 -4.92 16.20
C LEU A 149 20.71 -3.43 16.26
N TYR A 150 21.64 -2.60 16.70
CA TYR A 150 21.44 -1.15 16.76
C TYR A 150 21.89 -0.47 15.48
N VAL A 151 21.04 0.43 14.99
CA VAL A 151 21.33 1.36 13.90
C VAL A 151 21.59 2.74 14.51
N PRO A 152 22.82 3.30 14.39
CA PRO A 152 23.11 4.63 14.90
C PRO A 152 22.22 5.70 14.27
N ALA A 153 21.81 6.69 15.06
CA ALA A 153 21.15 7.87 14.55
C ALA A 153 21.99 8.61 13.49
N GLY A 154 21.30 9.16 12.50
CA GLY A 154 21.91 9.86 11.39
C GLY A 154 20.97 10.02 10.20
N GLU A 155 21.41 10.83 9.25
CA GLU A 155 20.79 10.97 7.94
C GLU A 155 21.58 10.13 6.94
N TYR A 156 20.90 9.22 6.28
CA TYR A 156 21.45 8.29 5.31
C TYR A 156 20.79 8.52 3.96
N GLN A 157 21.56 8.76 2.92
CA GLN A 157 21.05 8.79 1.55
C GLN A 157 20.46 7.43 1.16
N THR A 158 21.13 6.34 1.53
CA THR A 158 20.64 4.97 1.32
C THR A 158 20.91 4.08 2.52
N PHE A 159 20.04 3.10 2.70
CA PHE A 159 20.13 2.08 3.72
C PHE A 159 19.91 0.69 3.12
N GLN A 160 20.85 -0.22 3.32
CA GLN A 160 20.74 -1.60 2.88
C GLN A 160 21.30 -2.56 3.92
N ILE A 161 20.46 -3.50 4.37
CA ILE A 161 20.90 -4.65 5.16
C ILE A 161 20.36 -5.92 4.50
N GLY A 162 21.25 -6.75 3.97
CA GLY A 162 20.90 -8.04 3.39
C GLY A 162 21.54 -9.20 4.15
N ASN A 163 21.11 -10.41 3.79
CA ASN A 163 21.52 -11.66 4.43
C ASN A 163 21.33 -11.65 5.96
N LEU A 164 20.18 -11.15 6.44
CA LEU A 164 19.81 -11.28 7.86
C LEU A 164 19.75 -12.76 8.28
N PRO A 165 20.05 -13.09 9.55
CA PRO A 165 20.07 -14.48 10.02
C PRO A 165 18.67 -15.08 10.08
N ALA A 166 18.60 -16.41 9.99
CA ALA A 166 17.40 -17.17 10.35
C ALA A 166 17.33 -17.36 11.87
N ARG A 167 16.19 -17.01 12.47
CA ARG A 167 15.95 -17.04 13.92
C ARG A 167 14.59 -17.67 14.21
N SER A 168 14.44 -18.20 15.42
CA SER A 168 13.13 -18.66 15.89
C SER A 168 12.29 -17.47 16.36
N SER A 169 10.97 -17.54 16.19
CA SER A 169 10.02 -16.55 16.73
C SER A 169 10.09 -16.39 18.26
N SER A 170 10.59 -17.38 18.99
CA SER A 170 10.79 -17.31 20.44
C SER A 170 12.02 -16.49 20.88
N LYS A 171 12.94 -16.20 19.95
CA LYS A 171 14.15 -15.42 20.20
C LYS A 171 14.52 -14.61 18.95
N PRO A 172 13.66 -13.65 18.57
CA PRO A 172 13.87 -12.89 17.35
C PRO A 172 15.11 -11.98 17.46
N LEU A 173 15.71 -11.65 16.33
CA LEU A 173 16.67 -10.54 16.26
C LEU A 173 15.88 -9.24 16.18
N VAL A 174 16.05 -8.32 17.13
CA VAL A 174 15.39 -7.01 17.06
C VAL A 174 16.35 -5.95 16.55
N ILE A 175 15.93 -5.27 15.50
CA ILE A 175 16.66 -4.24 14.77
C ILE A 175 16.01 -2.90 15.13
N THR A 176 16.78 -1.98 15.72
CA THR A 176 16.23 -0.72 16.25
C THR A 176 17.24 0.42 16.17
N ASN A 177 16.76 1.66 16.19
CA ASN A 177 17.61 2.85 16.25
C ASN A 177 18.22 3.03 17.66
N ILE A 178 19.36 3.72 17.73
CA ILE A 178 20.01 4.13 18.98
C ILE A 178 20.54 5.57 18.87
N ASP A 179 20.52 6.29 19.98
CA ASP A 179 21.04 7.67 20.12
C ASP A 179 20.33 8.72 19.22
N GLY A 180 19.06 8.51 18.90
CA GLY A 180 18.23 9.41 18.11
C GLY A 180 17.53 8.74 16.92
N GLN A 181 17.12 9.54 15.93
CA GLN A 181 16.40 9.08 14.74
C GLN A 181 17.34 8.64 13.61
N VAL A 182 16.90 7.60 12.91
CA VAL A 182 17.47 7.18 11.63
C VAL A 182 16.60 7.73 10.52
N LYS A 183 17.13 8.68 9.75
CA LYS A 183 16.46 9.25 8.58
C LYS A 183 17.10 8.71 7.30
N ILE A 184 16.29 8.21 6.38
CA ILE A 184 16.75 7.59 5.13
C ILE A 184 16.15 8.32 3.93
N GLY A 185 16.97 8.67 2.94
CA GLY A 185 16.61 9.44 1.76
C GLY A 185 16.90 10.96 1.88
N PRO A 186 16.79 11.70 0.77
CA PRO A 186 16.48 11.22 -0.58
C PRO A 186 17.67 10.56 -1.28
N ASN A 187 17.43 9.63 -2.22
CA ASN A 187 18.50 8.99 -3.01
C ASN A 187 18.44 9.37 -4.49
N LEU A 188 19.00 10.53 -4.83
CA LEU A 188 18.99 11.04 -6.20
C LEU A 188 19.54 10.03 -7.23
N GLY A 189 18.69 9.61 -8.16
CA GLY A 189 19.04 8.68 -9.25
C GLY A 189 19.15 7.20 -8.84
N GLY A 190 18.70 6.85 -7.63
CA GLY A 190 18.69 5.48 -7.11
C GLY A 190 17.60 4.57 -7.68
N ASN A 191 17.51 3.35 -7.14
CA ASN A 191 16.38 2.43 -7.37
C ASN A 191 15.57 2.16 -6.09
N TYR A 192 16.16 2.43 -4.92
CA TYR A 192 15.57 2.30 -3.60
C TYR A 192 16.28 3.26 -2.64
N ILE A 193 15.61 3.65 -1.57
CA ILE A 193 16.25 4.39 -0.46
C ILE A 193 16.53 3.48 0.74
N TRP A 194 15.65 2.53 1.00
CA TRP A 194 15.80 1.55 2.08
C TRP A 194 15.46 0.14 1.61
N SER A 195 16.43 -0.77 1.71
CA SER A 195 16.27 -2.19 1.42
C SER A 195 16.68 -3.05 2.61
N MET A 196 15.86 -4.06 2.92
CA MET A 196 16.17 -5.10 3.88
C MET A 196 15.92 -6.48 3.27
N GLY A 197 16.69 -7.48 3.66
CA GLY A 197 16.41 -8.84 3.19
C GLY A 197 17.20 -9.95 3.84
N GLY A 198 16.75 -11.17 3.53
CA GLY A 198 17.30 -12.39 4.09
C GLY A 198 16.63 -12.82 5.39
N GLY A 199 16.82 -14.09 5.72
CA GLY A 199 16.58 -14.63 7.04
C GLY A 199 15.11 -14.75 7.45
N SER A 200 14.94 -14.98 8.75
CA SER A 200 13.64 -15.14 9.38
C SER A 200 13.72 -14.84 10.88
N GLY A 201 12.57 -14.59 11.52
CA GLY A 201 12.50 -14.36 12.97
C GLY A 201 13.18 -13.07 13.40
N TRP A 202 12.90 -11.95 12.72
CA TRP A 202 13.43 -10.64 13.10
C TRP A 202 12.33 -9.59 13.21
N VAL A 203 12.60 -8.55 13.99
CA VAL A 203 11.69 -7.41 14.19
C VAL A 203 12.43 -6.14 13.82
N LEU A 204 11.86 -5.32 12.93
CA LEU A 204 12.30 -3.95 12.69
C LEU A 204 11.38 -3.01 13.46
N THR A 205 11.95 -2.24 14.39
CA THR A 205 11.15 -1.36 15.26
C THR A 205 11.81 -0.02 15.54
N GLY A 206 11.05 1.06 15.36
CA GLY A 206 11.37 2.40 15.85
C GLY A 206 10.76 2.72 17.22
N ARG A 207 10.16 1.74 17.91
CA ARG A 207 9.45 1.92 19.19
C ARG A 207 10.43 2.29 20.30
N TYR A 208 10.14 3.39 21.00
CA TYR A 208 10.83 3.71 22.25
C TYR A 208 10.36 2.82 23.39
N ASP A 209 11.29 2.04 23.93
CA ASP A 209 11.10 1.18 25.11
C ASP A 209 12.42 1.09 25.90
N PRO A 210 12.57 1.81 27.03
CA PRO A 210 13.79 1.84 27.81
C PRO A 210 14.11 0.51 28.50
N ASP A 211 13.12 -0.30 28.84
CA ASP A 211 13.34 -1.62 29.46
C ASP A 211 13.85 -2.62 28.41
N SER A 212 13.30 -2.55 27.20
CA SER A 212 13.79 -3.31 26.04
C SER A 212 15.08 -2.77 25.44
N LYS A 213 15.46 -1.54 25.83
CA LYS A 213 16.55 -0.76 25.23
C LYS A 213 16.38 -0.62 23.71
N THR A 214 15.20 -0.20 23.26
CA THR A 214 14.91 0.10 21.85
C THR A 214 14.46 1.54 21.68
N GLY A 215 14.70 2.10 20.50
CA GLY A 215 14.32 3.45 20.14
C GLY A 215 14.99 4.55 20.98
N ASP A 216 14.46 5.77 20.85
CA ASP A 216 14.95 6.96 21.54
C ASP A 216 13.76 7.76 22.09
N ALA A 217 13.91 8.34 23.29
CA ALA A 217 12.83 9.05 23.97
C ALA A 217 12.38 10.32 23.23
N GLY A 218 13.25 10.93 22.42
CA GLY A 218 12.94 12.06 21.56
C GLY A 218 12.10 11.68 20.33
N PHE A 219 12.04 10.39 20.00
CA PHE A 219 11.35 9.86 18.83
C PHE A 219 10.42 8.68 19.20
N PRO A 220 9.36 8.91 20.00
CA PRO A 220 8.46 7.87 20.47
C PRO A 220 7.37 7.46 19.46
N GLY A 221 7.29 8.09 18.30
CA GLY A 221 6.21 7.93 17.33
C GLY A 221 4.86 8.35 17.91
N HIS A 222 3.86 7.48 17.75
CA HIS A 222 2.50 7.68 18.26
C HIS A 222 2.24 6.99 19.63
N ARG A 223 3.30 6.52 20.32
CA ARG A 223 3.18 5.86 21.62
C ARG A 223 2.31 6.68 22.58
N CYS A 224 1.51 6.02 23.41
CA CYS A 224 0.53 6.64 24.31
C CYS A 224 -0.61 7.40 23.58
N GLY A 225 -0.91 7.05 22.33
CA GLY A 225 -1.95 7.71 21.55
C GLY A 225 -1.57 9.11 21.08
N ALA A 226 -0.26 9.41 20.95
CA ALA A 226 0.26 10.71 20.52
C ALA A 226 0.16 10.92 18.98
N TYR A 227 -0.94 10.45 18.36
CA TYR A 227 -1.11 10.42 16.92
C TYR A 227 -1.03 11.80 16.26
N ALA A 228 -1.69 12.81 16.83
CA ALA A 228 -1.77 14.18 16.29
C ALA A 228 -0.41 14.86 16.07
N ASP A 229 0.60 14.51 16.89
CA ASP A 229 1.91 15.14 16.87
C ASP A 229 3.03 14.14 16.52
N SER A 230 2.69 12.98 15.95
CA SER A 230 3.62 11.86 15.74
C SER A 230 4.48 11.98 14.46
N ARG A 231 4.08 12.81 13.50
CA ARG A 231 4.84 13.03 12.26
C ARG A 231 6.26 13.49 12.57
N GLY A 232 7.26 12.88 11.95
CA GLY A 232 8.68 13.12 12.16
C GLY A 232 9.22 12.63 13.50
N LYS A 233 8.41 11.93 14.32
CA LYS A 233 8.81 11.47 15.66
C LYS A 233 9.02 9.97 15.74
N TYR A 234 9.03 9.23 14.64
CA TYR A 234 9.32 7.80 14.66
C TYR A 234 10.84 7.55 14.69
N GLY A 235 11.27 6.46 15.34
CA GLY A 235 12.69 6.11 15.44
C GLY A 235 13.38 5.90 14.08
N PHE A 236 12.60 5.44 13.09
CA PHE A 236 12.98 5.43 11.68
C PHE A 236 12.00 6.26 10.87
N ILE A 237 12.54 7.10 9.98
CA ILE A 237 11.80 7.78 8.94
C ILE A 237 12.46 7.54 7.58
N SER A 238 11.65 7.09 6.62
CA SER A 238 12.04 7.02 5.22
C SER A 238 11.39 8.15 4.45
N ASP A 239 12.19 8.98 3.80
CA ASP A 239 11.78 10.24 3.21
C ASP A 239 12.57 10.51 1.93
N ASP A 240 11.96 10.18 0.80
CA ASP A 240 12.59 10.32 -0.51
C ASP A 240 12.40 11.70 -1.14
N ALA A 241 11.75 12.64 -0.43
CA ALA A 241 11.43 13.97 -0.93
C ALA A 241 10.76 13.96 -2.34
N LEU A 242 9.98 12.91 -2.62
CA LEU A 242 9.34 12.63 -3.90
C LEU A 242 10.33 12.72 -5.06
N ASP A 243 11.52 12.15 -4.90
CA ASP A 243 12.52 12.14 -5.96
C ASP A 243 12.00 11.38 -7.18
N LYS A 244 11.90 12.11 -8.30
CA LYS A 244 11.50 11.60 -9.62
C LYS A 244 12.68 11.52 -10.59
N SER A 245 13.92 11.73 -10.11
CA SER A 245 15.11 11.76 -10.94
C SER A 245 15.62 10.37 -11.34
N GLY A 246 15.23 9.33 -10.59
CA GLY A 246 15.56 7.94 -10.90
C GLY A 246 14.75 7.36 -12.07
N PRO A 247 15.30 6.38 -12.82
CA PRO A 247 14.56 5.66 -13.87
C PRO A 247 13.44 4.78 -13.29
N TYR A 248 13.50 4.46 -12.00
CA TYR A 248 12.46 3.77 -11.25
C TYR A 248 12.02 4.64 -10.09
N LEU A 249 10.71 4.72 -9.89
CA LEU A 249 10.13 5.36 -8.71
C LEU A 249 10.54 4.57 -7.45
N HIS A 250 11.00 5.25 -6.40
CA HIS A 250 11.60 4.62 -5.23
C HIS A 250 10.57 4.02 -4.25
N MET A 251 10.96 2.91 -3.60
CA MET A 251 10.26 2.36 -2.44
C MET A 251 10.77 3.01 -1.16
N GLY A 252 9.88 3.41 -0.26
CA GLY A 252 10.25 3.92 1.06
C GLY A 252 10.92 2.86 1.93
N LEU A 253 10.39 1.63 1.96
CA LEU A 253 11.03 0.45 2.52
C LEU A 253 10.74 -0.74 1.62
N SER A 254 11.77 -1.45 1.15
CA SER A 254 11.62 -2.71 0.43
C SER A 254 12.18 -3.87 1.24
N VAL A 255 11.39 -4.92 1.44
CA VAL A 255 11.83 -6.20 2.03
C VAL A 255 11.69 -7.33 1.02
N GLY A 256 12.73 -8.15 0.90
CA GLY A 256 12.73 -9.34 0.07
C GLY A 256 13.60 -10.46 0.63
N ASP A 257 13.42 -11.66 0.08
CA ASP A 257 14.10 -12.89 0.49
C ASP A 257 13.99 -13.17 2.00
N ALA A 258 12.85 -12.86 2.61
CA ALA A 258 12.61 -12.97 4.05
C ALA A 258 11.23 -13.57 4.37
N THR A 259 11.08 -14.11 5.58
CA THR A 259 9.85 -14.68 6.14
C THR A 259 9.85 -14.52 7.67
N ASP A 260 8.69 -14.68 8.33
CA ASP A 260 8.56 -14.67 9.80
C ASP A 260 9.16 -13.42 10.46
N PHE A 261 8.78 -12.24 9.96
CA PHE A 261 9.28 -10.97 10.47
C PHE A 261 8.18 -9.97 10.83
N GLU A 262 8.55 -8.98 11.62
CA GLU A 262 7.65 -7.93 12.10
C GLU A 262 8.23 -6.54 11.79
N ILE A 263 7.37 -5.62 11.36
CA ILE A 263 7.70 -4.21 11.12
C ILE A 263 6.73 -3.37 11.94
N GLU A 264 7.26 -2.55 12.85
CA GLU A 264 6.46 -1.64 13.66
C GLU A 264 7.13 -0.28 13.93
N TYR A 265 6.32 0.74 14.20
CA TYR A 265 6.81 2.08 14.55
C TYR A 265 7.79 2.65 13.51
N ILE A 266 7.42 2.56 12.23
CA ILE A 266 8.15 3.15 11.11
C ILE A 266 7.29 4.23 10.44
N GLU A 267 7.92 5.35 10.11
CA GLU A 267 7.34 6.39 9.27
C GLU A 267 7.91 6.32 7.86
N VAL A 268 7.04 6.36 6.87
CA VAL A 268 7.43 6.49 5.46
C VAL A 268 6.66 7.65 4.87
N THR A 269 7.37 8.57 4.24
CA THR A 269 6.77 9.70 3.56
C THR A 269 7.47 10.01 2.25
N ARG A 270 6.76 10.66 1.34
CA ARG A 270 7.35 11.21 0.11
C ARG A 270 8.11 10.18 -0.73
N SER A 271 7.72 8.91 -0.70
CA SER A 271 8.26 7.90 -1.62
C SER A 271 7.67 8.04 -3.02
N GLY A 272 8.50 7.85 -4.06
CA GLY A 272 8.07 7.98 -5.45
C GLY A 272 7.08 6.90 -5.93
N PHE A 273 7.19 5.67 -5.44
CA PHE A 273 6.28 4.56 -5.79
C PHE A 273 5.50 4.07 -4.57
N ALA A 274 6.01 3.06 -3.88
CA ALA A 274 5.36 2.45 -2.74
C ALA A 274 5.99 2.93 -1.43
N GLY A 275 5.17 3.15 -0.40
CA GLY A 275 5.66 3.38 0.95
C GLY A 275 6.40 2.17 1.48
N ILE A 276 5.70 1.05 1.69
CA ILE A 276 6.30 -0.23 2.08
C ILE A 276 6.04 -1.28 1.02
N ARG A 277 7.10 -1.96 0.58
CA ARG A 277 7.06 -3.05 -0.37
C ARG A 277 7.58 -4.34 0.24
N LEU A 278 6.78 -5.40 0.16
CA LEU A 278 7.14 -6.74 0.60
C LEU A 278 7.03 -7.70 -0.57
N LEU A 279 8.15 -8.27 -1.03
CA LEU A 279 8.12 -9.24 -2.13
C LEU A 279 9.28 -10.23 -2.06
N ASN A 280 8.94 -11.52 -1.98
CA ASN A 280 9.83 -12.60 -2.42
C ASN A 280 9.53 -12.88 -3.89
N LYS A 281 10.48 -12.59 -4.78
CA LYS A 281 10.34 -12.94 -6.20
C LYS A 281 10.54 -14.44 -6.39
N ARG A 282 9.91 -14.97 -7.44
CA ARG A 282 10.06 -16.36 -7.85
C ARG A 282 9.95 -16.44 -9.37
N GLU A 283 10.88 -17.17 -9.97
CA GLU A 283 10.81 -17.56 -11.38
C GLU A 283 10.11 -18.91 -11.56
N ALA A 284 9.64 -19.20 -12.79
CA ALA A 284 8.82 -20.38 -13.08
C ALA A 284 9.45 -21.73 -12.67
N ASN A 285 10.78 -21.83 -12.73
CA ASN A 285 11.56 -23.02 -12.42
C ASN A 285 12.13 -23.03 -10.98
N GLU A 286 11.80 -22.04 -10.17
CA GLU A 286 12.24 -21.99 -8.78
C GLU A 286 11.25 -22.66 -7.82
N PRO A 287 11.74 -23.25 -6.71
CA PRO A 287 10.86 -23.69 -5.63
C PRO A 287 10.09 -22.50 -5.06
N GLU A 288 8.92 -22.78 -4.47
CA GLU A 288 8.15 -21.76 -3.76
C GLU A 288 8.96 -21.23 -2.56
N LYS A 289 8.93 -19.91 -2.37
CA LYS A 289 9.59 -19.16 -1.28
C LYS A 289 8.54 -18.28 -0.56
N PRO A 290 7.61 -18.88 0.19
CA PRO A 290 6.55 -18.12 0.87
C PRO A 290 7.12 -16.99 1.75
N MET A 291 6.39 -15.88 1.82
CA MET A 291 6.64 -14.83 2.81
C MET A 291 5.62 -14.99 3.93
N ALA A 292 5.88 -15.94 4.83
CA ALA A 292 4.91 -16.39 5.82
C ALA A 292 5.02 -15.60 7.14
N ASN A 293 3.93 -15.57 7.91
CA ASN A 293 3.90 -15.06 9.29
C ASN A 293 4.47 -13.64 9.45
N VAL A 294 4.26 -12.79 8.43
CA VAL A 294 4.71 -11.41 8.47
C VAL A 294 3.71 -10.56 9.23
N ARG A 295 4.20 -9.62 10.02
CA ARG A 295 3.38 -8.61 10.70
C ARG A 295 3.82 -7.21 10.32
N VAL A 296 2.88 -6.38 9.91
CA VAL A 296 3.12 -4.95 9.67
C VAL A 296 2.08 -4.17 10.44
N HIS A 297 2.52 -3.44 11.45
CA HIS A 297 1.61 -2.69 12.30
C HIS A 297 2.17 -1.42 12.88
N ASP A 298 1.30 -0.54 13.34
CA ASP A 298 1.70 0.71 14.01
C ASP A 298 2.63 1.56 13.13
N THR A 299 2.49 1.46 11.80
CA THR A 299 3.24 2.25 10.82
C THR A 299 2.44 3.48 10.37
N TYR A 300 3.17 4.49 9.92
CA TYR A 300 2.60 5.72 9.37
C TYR A 300 3.18 5.96 7.98
N VAL A 301 2.42 5.60 6.96
CA VAL A 301 2.77 5.82 5.56
C VAL A 301 1.91 6.95 5.03
N HIS A 302 2.54 8.03 4.58
CA HIS A 302 1.78 9.19 4.14
C HIS A 302 2.46 10.05 3.09
N ASP A 303 1.67 10.77 2.30
CA ASP A 303 2.17 11.69 1.27
C ASP A 303 3.09 10.99 0.25
N VAL A 304 2.67 9.80 -0.20
CA VAL A 304 3.40 8.98 -1.18
C VAL A 304 2.84 9.21 -2.58
N ALA A 305 3.72 9.26 -3.59
CA ALA A 305 3.30 9.58 -4.96
C ALA A 305 2.51 8.48 -5.64
N ALA A 306 2.63 7.22 -5.23
CA ALA A 306 1.76 6.16 -5.72
C ALA A 306 1.15 5.36 -4.58
N GLU A 307 1.65 4.16 -4.31
CA GLU A 307 1.00 3.21 -3.42
C GLU A 307 1.44 3.38 -1.95
N GLY A 308 0.55 3.15 -1.00
CA GLY A 308 0.91 3.09 0.42
C GLY A 308 1.70 1.81 0.71
N PHE A 309 1.00 0.67 0.62
CA PHE A 309 1.59 -0.66 0.72
C PHE A 309 1.52 -1.40 -0.62
N TYR A 310 2.63 -2.03 -1.02
CA TYR A 310 2.73 -2.95 -2.16
C TYR A 310 3.23 -4.31 -1.64
N PHE A 311 2.34 -5.24 -1.32
CA PHE A 311 2.71 -6.57 -0.83
C PHE A 311 2.39 -7.64 -1.88
N GLY A 312 3.33 -8.54 -2.11
CA GLY A 312 3.21 -9.62 -3.09
C GLY A 312 3.55 -9.18 -4.51
N TRP A 313 3.09 -9.95 -5.49
CA TRP A 313 3.44 -9.87 -6.91
C TRP A 313 2.19 -9.59 -7.76
N THR A 314 2.24 -8.54 -8.59
CA THR A 314 1.13 -8.21 -9.51
C THR A 314 1.33 -8.76 -10.93
N GLY A 315 2.49 -9.36 -11.23
CA GLY A 315 2.78 -9.92 -12.54
C GLY A 315 2.20 -11.32 -12.75
N ASN A 316 2.62 -11.97 -13.84
CA ASN A 316 2.16 -13.31 -14.17
C ASN A 316 2.68 -14.37 -13.18
N PRO A 317 1.89 -15.42 -12.88
CA PRO A 317 2.35 -16.59 -12.13
C PRO A 317 3.61 -17.27 -12.71
N PRO A 318 4.37 -18.00 -11.89
CA PRO A 318 4.06 -18.30 -10.49
C PRO A 318 4.42 -17.17 -9.53
N SER A 319 3.69 -17.08 -8.44
CA SER A 319 3.91 -16.14 -7.34
C SER A 319 4.16 -16.86 -6.02
N ASN A 320 4.75 -16.17 -5.03
CA ASN A 320 4.92 -16.72 -3.68
C ASN A 320 3.72 -16.37 -2.80
N PRO A 321 3.17 -17.33 -2.03
CA PRO A 321 2.05 -17.05 -1.15
C PRO A 321 2.50 -16.29 0.10
N MET A 322 1.56 -15.57 0.71
CA MET A 322 1.74 -14.84 1.97
C MET A 322 0.78 -15.37 3.05
N PRO A 323 0.99 -16.60 3.57
CA PRO A 323 0.16 -17.16 4.63
C PRO A 323 0.51 -16.52 5.99
N GLY A 324 -0.49 -16.38 6.85
CA GLY A 324 -0.32 -15.83 8.19
C GLY A 324 0.05 -14.35 8.22
N LEU A 325 -0.16 -13.61 7.12
CA LEU A 325 0.10 -12.17 7.07
C LEU A 325 -0.85 -11.44 8.02
N GLN A 326 -0.31 -10.61 8.91
CA GLN A 326 -1.08 -9.72 9.77
C GLN A 326 -0.77 -8.26 9.41
N VAL A 327 -1.79 -7.47 9.10
CA VAL A 327 -1.64 -6.03 8.82
C VAL A 327 -2.62 -5.25 9.69
N TYR A 328 -2.12 -4.50 10.68
CA TYR A 328 -3.01 -3.82 11.61
C TYR A 328 -2.52 -2.52 12.21
N ASN A 329 -3.43 -1.67 12.69
CA ASN A 329 -3.11 -0.38 13.32
C ASN A 329 -2.24 0.54 12.44
N ASN A 330 -2.30 0.41 11.12
CA ASN A 330 -1.54 1.26 10.21
C ASN A 330 -2.36 2.48 9.78
N ARG A 331 -1.66 3.60 9.58
CA ARG A 331 -2.19 4.80 8.95
C ARG A 331 -1.59 4.93 7.55
N LEU A 332 -2.41 4.73 6.51
CA LEU A 332 -2.04 4.88 5.10
C LEU A 332 -2.81 6.10 4.56
N ILE A 333 -2.14 7.25 4.48
CA ILE A 333 -2.81 8.54 4.36
C ILE A 333 -2.28 9.34 3.17
N ARG A 334 -3.15 9.85 2.30
CA ARG A 334 -2.78 10.69 1.14
C ARG A 334 -1.80 9.96 0.21
N THR A 335 -2.29 8.90 -0.42
CA THR A 335 -1.55 8.13 -1.41
C THR A 335 -1.99 8.54 -2.82
N GLY A 336 -1.03 8.68 -3.74
CA GLY A 336 -1.34 9.04 -5.12
C GLY A 336 -2.21 8.02 -5.85
N ASN A 337 -2.00 6.73 -5.55
CA ASN A 337 -2.71 5.59 -6.08
C ASN A 337 -3.33 4.79 -4.91
N GLU A 338 -3.33 3.46 -4.97
CA GLU A 338 -3.84 2.59 -3.91
C GLU A 338 -3.17 2.85 -2.56
N ALA A 339 -3.96 3.08 -1.51
CA ALA A 339 -3.42 3.09 -0.15
C ALA A 339 -2.94 1.68 0.24
N LEU A 340 -3.71 0.66 -0.13
CA LEU A 340 -3.40 -0.73 0.18
C LEU A 340 -3.40 -1.58 -1.09
N GLN A 341 -2.26 -2.14 -1.48
CA GLN A 341 -2.17 -3.21 -2.47
C GLN A 341 -1.55 -4.44 -1.84
N ILE A 342 -2.36 -5.49 -1.65
CA ILE A 342 -1.89 -6.78 -1.12
C ILE A 342 -2.29 -7.89 -2.08
N GLN A 343 -1.31 -8.70 -2.44
CA GLN A 343 -1.45 -9.81 -3.35
C GLN A 343 -1.10 -11.15 -2.66
N GLN A 344 -1.56 -12.25 -3.24
CA GLN A 344 -1.26 -13.62 -2.80
C GLN A 344 -1.54 -13.91 -1.32
N LEU A 345 -2.59 -13.33 -0.74
CA LEU A 345 -3.00 -13.68 0.62
C LEU A 345 -3.29 -15.18 0.72
N GLY A 346 -2.65 -15.81 1.70
CA GLY A 346 -2.80 -17.23 2.01
C GLY A 346 -3.61 -17.49 3.28
N GLU A 347 -3.56 -18.75 3.73
CA GLU A 347 -4.20 -19.23 4.96
C GLU A 347 -3.84 -18.38 6.17
N ALA A 348 -4.83 -18.15 7.05
CA ALA A 348 -4.72 -17.45 8.32
C ALA A 348 -4.25 -15.98 8.21
N SER A 349 -4.40 -15.35 7.04
CA SER A 349 -4.09 -13.93 6.87
C SER A 349 -5.22 -13.04 7.38
N HIS A 350 -4.84 -11.93 8.02
CA HIS A 350 -5.74 -11.02 8.71
C HIS A 350 -5.33 -9.55 8.50
N VAL A 351 -6.21 -8.74 7.93
CA VAL A 351 -6.01 -7.30 7.72
C VAL A 351 -7.03 -6.56 8.56
N HIS A 352 -6.62 -5.85 9.61
CA HIS A 352 -7.58 -5.29 10.55
C HIS A 352 -7.18 -3.97 11.21
N HIS A 353 -8.15 -3.15 11.61
CA HIS A 353 -7.89 -1.93 12.38
C HIS A 353 -6.93 -0.95 11.67
N ASN A 354 -6.95 -0.91 10.35
CA ASN A 354 -6.18 0.06 9.56
C ASN A 354 -7.05 1.23 9.14
N VAL A 355 -6.42 2.39 8.91
CA VAL A 355 -7.06 3.53 8.25
C VAL A 355 -6.35 3.79 6.93
N MET A 356 -7.10 3.65 5.84
CA MET A 356 -6.69 4.00 4.48
C MET A 356 -7.50 5.21 4.03
N ALA A 357 -6.92 6.41 4.16
CA ALA A 357 -7.65 7.65 3.93
C ALA A 357 -7.00 8.55 2.90
N PHE A 358 -7.84 9.21 2.09
CA PHE A 358 -7.39 10.08 1.01
C PHE A 358 -6.52 9.32 -0.01
N ALA A 359 -6.95 8.12 -0.40
CA ALA A 359 -6.27 7.35 -1.42
C ALA A 359 -6.63 7.83 -2.84
N ALA A 360 -5.85 7.41 -3.83
CA ALA A 360 -6.03 7.71 -5.25
C ALA A 360 -6.01 9.20 -5.60
N LEU A 361 -5.14 10.00 -4.98
CA LEU A 361 -5.08 11.45 -5.21
C LEU A 361 -4.66 11.86 -6.63
N HIS A 362 -4.01 10.97 -7.39
CA HIS A 362 -3.63 11.18 -8.80
C HIS A 362 -4.71 10.73 -9.79
N TRP A 363 -5.96 10.55 -9.38
CA TRP A 363 -7.01 10.01 -10.25
C TRP A 363 -7.25 10.77 -11.58
N LEU A 364 -6.90 12.06 -11.65
CA LEU A 364 -6.95 12.85 -12.90
C LEU A 364 -5.69 12.75 -13.76
N ASP A 365 -4.53 12.47 -13.14
CA ASP A 365 -3.21 12.55 -13.77
C ASP A 365 -2.31 11.33 -13.47
N ASN A 366 -2.93 10.16 -13.32
CA ASN A 366 -2.26 8.94 -12.91
C ASN A 366 -1.32 8.35 -14.00
N ASP A 367 -0.02 8.33 -13.70
CA ASP A 367 1.01 7.77 -14.57
C ASP A 367 1.14 6.23 -14.53
N LEU A 368 0.47 5.55 -13.58
CA LEU A 368 0.49 4.07 -13.48
C LEU A 368 -0.51 3.37 -14.40
N GLY A 369 -1.38 4.12 -15.08
CA GLY A 369 -2.32 3.57 -16.04
C GLY A 369 -3.77 3.65 -15.59
N ALA A 370 -4.65 3.06 -16.41
CA ALA A 370 -6.08 3.03 -16.11
C ALA A 370 -6.35 2.10 -14.93
N TYR A 371 -7.36 2.43 -14.12
CA TYR A 371 -7.84 1.58 -13.03
C TYR A 371 -6.83 1.35 -11.90
N GLN A 372 -5.82 2.22 -11.78
CA GLN A 372 -4.86 2.26 -10.67
C GLN A 372 -5.21 3.41 -9.71
N ASP A 373 -6.48 3.66 -9.52
CA ASP A 373 -7.04 4.79 -8.78
C ASP A 373 -8.09 4.31 -7.77
N ASN A 374 -7.85 3.11 -7.23
CA ASN A 374 -8.64 2.51 -6.16
C ASN A 374 -8.12 2.95 -4.78
N ASN A 375 -8.91 2.73 -3.73
CA ASN A 375 -8.40 2.81 -2.37
C ASN A 375 -7.57 1.57 -2.02
N ALA A 376 -8.16 0.39 -2.20
CA ALA A 376 -7.52 -0.88 -1.88
C ALA A 376 -7.64 -1.89 -3.04
N GLN A 377 -6.56 -2.63 -3.26
CA GLN A 377 -6.49 -3.81 -4.10
C GLN A 377 -6.09 -5.01 -3.24
N VAL A 378 -6.96 -6.02 -3.16
CA VAL A 378 -6.76 -7.20 -2.31
C VAL A 378 -6.93 -8.47 -3.14
N GLN A 379 -5.86 -9.23 -3.32
CA GLN A 379 -5.92 -10.54 -3.97
C GLN A 379 -5.67 -11.68 -2.98
N THR A 380 -6.47 -12.74 -3.12
CA THR A 380 -6.36 -13.96 -2.34
C THR A 380 -6.00 -15.14 -3.22
N ARG A 381 -5.10 -16.00 -2.72
CA ARG A 381 -4.60 -17.19 -3.41
C ARG A 381 -5.22 -18.48 -2.87
N ALA A 382 -5.26 -18.68 -1.55
CA ALA A 382 -5.85 -19.87 -0.91
C ALA A 382 -6.14 -19.64 0.59
N GLY A 383 -6.99 -20.49 1.18
CA GLY A 383 -7.15 -20.59 2.64
C GLY A 383 -8.17 -19.62 3.26
N THR A 384 -8.13 -19.47 4.59
CA THR A 384 -9.03 -18.59 5.35
C THR A 384 -8.42 -17.20 5.51
N ILE A 385 -9.11 -16.17 5.03
CA ILE A 385 -8.68 -14.76 5.08
C ILE A 385 -9.76 -13.91 5.74
N LEU A 386 -9.34 -13.05 6.66
CA LEU A 386 -10.20 -12.08 7.33
C LEU A 386 -9.72 -10.65 7.06
N VAL A 387 -10.64 -9.78 6.67
CA VAL A 387 -10.41 -8.34 6.51
C VAL A 387 -11.47 -7.64 7.34
N GLU A 388 -11.13 -7.14 8.53
CA GLU A 388 -12.14 -6.58 9.44
C GLU A 388 -11.77 -5.26 10.11
N LYS A 389 -12.79 -4.45 10.42
CA LYS A 389 -12.62 -3.22 11.22
C LYS A 389 -11.63 -2.22 10.62
N ASN A 390 -11.47 -2.24 9.30
CA ASN A 390 -10.69 -1.23 8.58
C ASN A 390 -11.59 -0.08 8.14
N ILE A 391 -10.96 1.07 7.91
CA ILE A 391 -11.62 2.28 7.40
C ILE A 391 -11.00 2.62 6.04
N PHE A 392 -11.80 2.57 4.98
CA PHE A 392 -11.43 2.88 3.60
C PHE A 392 -12.13 4.17 3.17
N LEU A 393 -11.37 5.24 2.96
CA LEU A 393 -11.89 6.56 2.65
C LEU A 393 -11.24 7.13 1.39
N GLY A 394 -12.07 7.39 0.37
CA GLY A 394 -11.63 7.96 -0.89
C GLY A 394 -11.07 6.91 -1.84
N GLY A 395 -11.62 6.85 -3.05
CA GLY A 395 -11.09 6.08 -4.18
C GLY A 395 -11.81 6.54 -5.45
N ALA A 396 -11.08 6.90 -6.50
CA ALA A 396 -11.73 7.44 -7.69
C ALA A 396 -12.47 6.35 -8.47
N GLY A 397 -11.80 5.23 -8.73
CA GLY A 397 -12.40 4.02 -9.27
C GLY A 397 -13.20 3.28 -8.20
N THR A 398 -12.55 2.47 -7.38
CA THR A 398 -13.24 1.66 -6.35
C THR A 398 -12.67 1.85 -4.96
N LEU A 399 -13.46 1.61 -3.91
CA LEU A 399 -12.90 1.47 -2.55
C LEU A 399 -12.22 0.11 -2.37
N LEU A 400 -12.76 -0.94 -2.99
CA LEU A 400 -12.20 -2.28 -2.94
C LEU A 400 -12.17 -2.94 -4.33
N SER A 401 -10.96 -3.11 -4.88
CA SER A 401 -10.70 -3.99 -6.02
C SER A 401 -10.24 -5.34 -5.50
N PHE A 402 -11.17 -6.28 -5.35
CA PHE A 402 -10.89 -7.61 -4.82
C PHE A 402 -10.59 -8.59 -5.94
N PHE A 403 -9.56 -9.44 -5.80
CA PHE A 403 -9.22 -10.47 -6.78
C PHE A 403 -9.19 -11.86 -6.13
N SER A 404 -9.90 -12.81 -6.73
CA SER A 404 -9.61 -14.23 -6.51
C SER A 404 -8.63 -14.72 -7.58
N GLY A 405 -7.42 -15.09 -7.18
CA GLY A 405 -6.36 -15.54 -8.08
C GLY A 405 -5.74 -16.87 -7.67
N PRO A 406 -6.44 -18.02 -7.84
CA PRO A 406 -5.83 -19.34 -7.65
C PRO A 406 -4.68 -19.59 -8.63
N GLU A 407 -3.66 -20.28 -8.17
CA GLU A 407 -2.72 -21.01 -9.00
C GLU A 407 -3.00 -22.53 -8.95
N ALA A 408 -2.37 -23.28 -9.87
CA ALA A 408 -2.57 -24.72 -9.94
C ALA A 408 -2.06 -25.41 -8.66
N GLY A 409 -2.93 -26.21 -8.04
CA GLY A 409 -2.63 -26.93 -6.79
C GLY A 409 -3.06 -26.19 -5.53
N ASP A 410 -3.52 -24.95 -5.64
CA ASP A 410 -4.06 -24.21 -4.51
C ASP A 410 -5.41 -24.80 -4.05
N ALA A 411 -5.62 -24.78 -2.73
CA ALA A 411 -6.90 -25.13 -2.15
C ALA A 411 -7.94 -24.01 -2.34
N GLY A 412 -9.21 -24.34 -2.05
CA GLY A 412 -10.28 -23.36 -1.91
C GLY A 412 -9.96 -22.29 -0.86
N ARG A 413 -10.71 -21.18 -0.92
CA ARG A 413 -10.53 -20.05 -0.02
C ARG A 413 -11.83 -19.62 0.63
N SER A 414 -11.77 -19.18 1.88
CA SER A 414 -12.87 -18.53 2.59
C SER A 414 -12.45 -17.13 2.97
N VAL A 415 -13.03 -16.13 2.32
CA VAL A 415 -12.67 -14.72 2.50
C VAL A 415 -13.82 -14.00 3.16
N THR A 416 -13.55 -13.33 4.28
CA THR A 416 -14.55 -12.55 5.00
C THR A 416 -14.10 -11.09 5.11
N PHE A 417 -14.93 -10.18 4.60
CA PHE A 417 -14.86 -8.75 4.84
C PHE A 417 -15.89 -8.40 5.90
N GLN A 418 -15.46 -8.12 7.13
CA GLN A 418 -16.36 -7.94 8.26
C GLN A 418 -16.21 -6.58 8.95
N ASP A 419 -17.31 -5.92 9.28
CA ASP A 419 -17.31 -4.71 10.13
C ASP A 419 -16.34 -3.62 9.63
N ASN A 420 -16.19 -3.47 8.30
CA ASN A 420 -15.38 -2.39 7.71
C ASN A 420 -16.26 -1.17 7.39
N TYR A 421 -15.63 0.01 7.38
CA TYR A 421 -16.25 1.26 6.94
C TYR A 421 -15.70 1.66 5.58
N PHE A 422 -16.57 1.79 4.59
CA PHE A 422 -16.25 2.18 3.23
C PHE A 422 -16.93 3.52 2.91
N ALA A 423 -16.18 4.55 2.56
CA ALA A 423 -16.79 5.81 2.15
C ALA A 423 -16.11 6.52 0.99
N GLU A 424 -16.95 7.17 0.20
CA GLU A 424 -16.61 8.14 -0.85
C GLU A 424 -15.86 7.56 -2.05
N SER A 425 -16.62 7.09 -3.05
CA SER A 425 -16.09 6.66 -4.35
C SER A 425 -16.78 7.33 -5.54
N SER A 426 -16.09 7.44 -6.68
CA SER A 426 -16.65 7.99 -7.93
C SER A 426 -17.25 6.96 -8.87
N ASP A 427 -17.06 5.67 -8.60
CA ASP A 427 -17.64 4.61 -9.42
C ASP A 427 -18.30 3.56 -8.53
N LEU A 428 -17.52 2.62 -7.99
CA LEU A 428 -18.03 1.46 -7.25
C LEU A 428 -17.60 1.45 -5.79
N ALA A 429 -18.45 0.91 -4.92
CA ALA A 429 -18.02 0.50 -3.59
C ALA A 429 -16.96 -0.61 -3.68
N GLY A 430 -17.15 -1.57 -4.58
CA GLY A 430 -16.12 -2.55 -4.85
C GLY A 430 -16.36 -3.37 -6.12
N TYR A 431 -15.34 -4.12 -6.52
CA TYR A 431 -15.42 -5.04 -7.65
C TYR A 431 -14.78 -6.37 -7.30
N LEU A 432 -15.50 -7.47 -7.53
CA LEU A 432 -15.03 -8.83 -7.34
C LEU A 432 -14.47 -9.36 -8.66
N ASN A 433 -13.15 -9.25 -8.82
CA ASN A 433 -12.36 -9.68 -9.97
C ASN A 433 -11.84 -11.12 -9.85
N GLY A 434 -11.23 -11.58 -10.94
CA GLY A 434 -10.50 -12.83 -11.02
C GLY A 434 -11.40 -14.03 -11.30
N THR A 435 -10.95 -15.21 -10.87
CA THR A 435 -11.66 -16.49 -11.01
C THR A 435 -11.74 -17.17 -9.66
N SER A 436 -12.87 -17.81 -9.38
CA SER A 436 -13.11 -18.47 -8.11
C SER A 436 -13.64 -19.89 -8.35
N GLY A 437 -13.21 -20.84 -7.50
CA GLY A 437 -13.60 -22.25 -7.56
C GLY A 437 -14.85 -22.54 -6.74
N ALA A 438 -15.62 -23.57 -7.08
CA ALA A 438 -16.85 -23.91 -6.36
C ALA A 438 -16.63 -24.28 -4.87
N ASP A 439 -15.38 -24.57 -4.48
CA ASP A 439 -14.92 -24.85 -3.12
C ASP A 439 -14.58 -23.59 -2.30
N SER A 440 -14.71 -22.41 -2.91
CA SER A 440 -14.41 -21.12 -2.29
C SER A 440 -15.69 -20.40 -1.82
N SER A 441 -15.56 -19.46 -0.88
CA SER A 441 -16.66 -18.66 -0.34
C SER A 441 -16.20 -17.24 -0.01
N TYR A 442 -17.08 -16.26 -0.23
CA TYR A 442 -16.79 -14.85 -0.01
C TYR A 442 -17.95 -14.22 0.77
N THR A 443 -17.65 -13.61 1.90
CA THR A 443 -18.65 -13.03 2.80
C THR A 443 -18.33 -11.57 3.07
N PHE A 444 -19.33 -10.71 2.91
CA PHE A 444 -19.33 -9.30 3.29
C PHE A 444 -20.34 -9.13 4.41
N LYS A 445 -19.87 -8.96 5.65
CA LYS A 445 -20.69 -9.00 6.84
C LYS A 445 -20.58 -7.72 7.67
N GLY A 446 -21.71 -7.11 8.04
CA GLY A 446 -21.71 -5.99 8.99
C GLY A 446 -20.97 -4.74 8.50
N ASN A 447 -20.65 -4.63 7.21
CA ASN A 447 -19.94 -3.47 6.69
C ASN A 447 -20.87 -2.26 6.58
N THR A 448 -20.29 -1.08 6.73
CA THR A 448 -20.97 0.20 6.56
C THR A 448 -20.45 0.87 5.29
N LEU A 449 -21.34 1.31 4.41
CA LEU A 449 -20.98 1.93 3.13
C LEU A 449 -21.71 3.26 2.92
N THR A 450 -20.99 4.32 2.56
CA THR A 450 -21.62 5.64 2.32
C THR A 450 -20.91 6.43 1.22
N GLY A 451 -21.58 7.43 0.66
CA GLY A 451 -20.96 8.37 -0.28
C GLY A 451 -20.55 7.75 -1.62
N ILE A 452 -21.25 6.71 -2.08
CA ILE A 452 -21.02 6.11 -3.39
C ILE A 452 -21.81 6.90 -4.42
N VAL A 453 -21.12 7.79 -5.12
CA VAL A 453 -21.73 8.74 -6.06
C VAL A 453 -20.96 8.73 -7.37
N PHE A 454 -21.64 8.29 -8.43
CA PHE A 454 -21.03 8.25 -9.76
C PHE A 454 -20.55 9.64 -10.19
N GLY A 455 -19.28 9.71 -10.56
CA GLY A 455 -18.62 10.88 -11.13
C GLY A 455 -17.34 10.51 -11.87
N TYR A 456 -17.24 9.25 -12.30
CA TYR A 456 -16.09 8.70 -13.01
C TYR A 456 -16.05 9.14 -14.49
N ASP A 457 -17.15 9.70 -14.99
CA ASP A 457 -17.23 10.41 -16.27
C ASP A 457 -16.25 11.59 -16.38
N LYS A 458 -15.79 12.11 -15.24
CA LYS A 458 -14.70 13.10 -15.17
C LYS A 458 -13.34 12.55 -15.57
N VAL A 459 -13.11 11.24 -15.46
CA VAL A 459 -11.87 10.54 -15.86
C VAL A 459 -12.04 9.94 -17.24
N ASP A 460 -13.14 9.21 -17.43
CA ASP A 460 -13.51 8.58 -18.70
C ASP A 460 -14.88 9.09 -19.13
N PRO A 461 -14.98 10.06 -20.06
CA PRO A 461 -16.25 10.58 -20.56
C PRO A 461 -17.18 9.53 -21.19
N GLY A 462 -16.67 8.33 -21.51
CA GLY A 462 -17.46 7.20 -21.97
C GLY A 462 -18.03 6.32 -20.85
N ALA A 463 -17.60 6.51 -19.61
CA ALA A 463 -18.10 5.76 -18.46
C ALA A 463 -19.57 6.08 -18.19
N THR A 464 -20.32 5.06 -17.81
CA THR A 464 -21.75 5.17 -17.48
C THR A 464 -21.97 4.82 -16.01
N PRO A 465 -22.96 5.43 -15.34
CA PRO A 465 -23.30 5.06 -13.97
C PRO A 465 -23.48 3.54 -13.81
N PRO A 466 -22.88 2.93 -12.77
CA PRO A 466 -23.05 1.51 -12.54
C PRO A 466 -24.49 1.20 -12.12
N ASN A 467 -24.93 -0.03 -12.38
CA ASN A 467 -26.27 -0.49 -12.02
C ASN A 467 -26.35 -1.04 -10.59
N SER A 468 -25.22 -1.16 -9.91
CA SER A 468 -25.08 -1.64 -8.54
C SER A 468 -23.77 -1.14 -7.93
N ALA A 469 -23.67 -1.07 -6.61
CA ALA A 469 -22.49 -0.59 -5.92
C ALA A 469 -21.31 -1.58 -5.95
N PHE A 470 -21.60 -2.88 -6.07
CA PHE A 470 -20.59 -3.91 -6.29
C PHE A 470 -20.67 -4.51 -7.69
N GLY A 471 -19.55 -4.52 -8.41
CA GLY A 471 -19.38 -5.32 -9.61
C GLY A 471 -18.93 -6.75 -9.29
N VAL A 472 -19.33 -7.72 -10.11
CA VAL A 472 -18.86 -9.11 -10.02
C VAL A 472 -18.45 -9.59 -11.41
N ASN A 473 -17.23 -10.10 -11.52
CA ASN A 473 -16.73 -10.66 -12.76
C ASN A 473 -17.61 -11.86 -13.19
N PRO A 474 -18.06 -11.96 -14.45
CA PRO A 474 -18.87 -13.08 -14.91
C PRO A 474 -18.22 -14.47 -14.78
N LYS A 475 -16.89 -14.54 -14.62
CA LYS A 475 -16.14 -15.79 -14.40
C LYS A 475 -16.05 -16.20 -12.92
N PHE A 476 -16.62 -15.41 -12.03
CA PHE A 476 -16.69 -15.73 -10.61
C PHE A 476 -17.71 -16.86 -10.41
N ALA A 477 -17.28 -18.01 -9.89
CA ALA A 477 -18.12 -19.23 -9.80
C ALA A 477 -18.48 -19.65 -8.37
N SER A 478 -17.99 -18.93 -7.37
CA SER A 478 -18.26 -19.21 -5.95
C SER A 478 -19.43 -18.41 -5.39
N PRO A 479 -20.08 -18.91 -4.32
CA PRO A 479 -21.05 -18.13 -3.57
C PRO A 479 -20.47 -16.84 -2.97
N VAL A 480 -21.23 -15.77 -3.07
CA VAL A 480 -20.95 -14.48 -2.43
C VAL A 480 -22.14 -14.12 -1.52
N LEU A 481 -21.86 -13.91 -0.24
CA LEU A 481 -22.86 -13.56 0.76
C LEU A 481 -22.65 -12.12 1.25
N PHE A 482 -23.70 -11.31 1.19
CA PHE A 482 -23.79 -9.99 1.81
C PHE A 482 -24.78 -10.06 2.98
N GLU A 483 -24.28 -10.03 4.21
CA GLU A 483 -25.08 -10.19 5.42
C GLU A 483 -24.97 -8.99 6.36
N GLY A 484 -26.10 -8.39 6.75
CA GLY A 484 -26.11 -7.38 7.82
C GLY A 484 -25.39 -6.07 7.49
N ASN A 485 -25.14 -5.77 6.21
CA ASN A 485 -24.48 -4.52 5.81
C ASN A 485 -25.46 -3.34 5.84
N THR A 486 -24.93 -2.13 6.03
CA THR A 486 -25.72 -0.89 6.05
C THR A 486 -25.19 0.11 5.01
N TRP A 487 -26.08 0.76 4.24
CA TRP A 487 -25.70 1.82 3.29
C TRP A 487 -26.77 2.88 3.07
N ASP A 488 -26.37 4.06 2.58
CA ASP A 488 -27.23 5.24 2.40
C ASP A 488 -27.41 5.72 0.95
N PHE A 489 -26.80 5.08 -0.04
CA PHE A 489 -26.92 5.43 -1.46
C PHE A 489 -28.06 4.69 -2.17
N ASP A 490 -28.43 5.18 -3.36
CA ASP A 490 -29.61 4.67 -4.07
C ASP A 490 -29.41 3.40 -4.88
N LEU A 491 -28.18 3.10 -5.27
CA LEU A 491 -27.84 1.91 -6.04
C LEU A 491 -28.19 0.61 -5.28
N PRO A 492 -28.66 -0.43 -5.99
CA PRO A 492 -28.62 -1.79 -5.49
C PRO A 492 -27.21 -2.14 -5.01
N VAL A 493 -27.06 -2.85 -3.89
CA VAL A 493 -25.72 -3.23 -3.42
C VAL A 493 -25.07 -4.28 -4.33
N LEU A 494 -25.87 -5.20 -4.89
CA LEU A 494 -25.41 -6.31 -5.72
C LEU A 494 -26.17 -6.41 -7.05
N PRO A 495 -25.54 -6.92 -8.12
CA PRO A 495 -26.20 -7.12 -9.41
C PRO A 495 -27.39 -8.09 -9.32
N GLY A 496 -28.54 -7.66 -9.83
CA GLY A 496 -29.76 -8.49 -9.88
C GLY A 496 -30.54 -8.60 -8.56
N ILE A 497 -30.13 -7.89 -7.50
CA ILE A 497 -30.86 -7.83 -6.22
C ILE A 497 -31.31 -6.38 -5.99
N ALA A 498 -32.57 -6.06 -6.34
CA ALA A 498 -33.07 -4.68 -6.32
C ALA A 498 -33.35 -4.10 -4.92
N GLY A 499 -33.44 -4.94 -3.90
CA GLY A 499 -33.72 -4.55 -2.51
C GLY A 499 -32.53 -4.74 -1.58
N THR A 500 -32.79 -4.73 -0.27
CA THR A 500 -31.77 -5.02 0.75
C THR A 500 -31.42 -6.51 0.82
N ASP A 501 -32.38 -7.38 0.52
CA ASP A 501 -32.27 -8.84 0.61
C ASP A 501 -32.72 -9.52 -0.69
N GLY A 502 -32.18 -10.71 -0.95
CA GLY A 502 -32.54 -11.53 -2.10
C GLY A 502 -31.42 -12.46 -2.55
N THR A 503 -31.66 -13.21 -3.61
CA THR A 503 -30.67 -14.10 -4.24
C THR A 503 -30.73 -13.93 -5.75
N SER A 504 -29.56 -13.83 -6.38
CA SER A 504 -29.39 -13.74 -7.83
C SER A 504 -28.17 -14.58 -8.25
N GLY A 505 -28.42 -15.76 -8.81
CA GLY A 505 -27.35 -16.71 -9.15
C GLY A 505 -26.55 -17.11 -7.91
N LEU A 506 -25.25 -16.77 -7.90
CA LEU A 506 -24.31 -17.04 -6.80
C LEU A 506 -24.32 -15.98 -5.70
N LEU A 507 -25.04 -14.88 -5.90
CA LEU A 507 -25.09 -13.74 -5.00
C LEU A 507 -26.27 -13.88 -4.05
N THR A 508 -26.04 -13.73 -2.75
CA THR A 508 -27.08 -13.72 -1.73
C THR A 508 -26.91 -12.50 -0.83
N ALA A 509 -28.01 -11.79 -0.59
CA ALA A 509 -28.11 -10.66 0.32
C ALA A 509 -29.14 -10.98 1.42
N LYS A 510 -28.79 -10.78 2.69
CA LYS A 510 -29.66 -11.10 3.83
C LYS A 510 -29.47 -10.16 5.02
N GLY A 511 -30.56 -9.68 5.59
CA GLY A 511 -30.56 -8.85 6.80
C GLY A 511 -29.86 -7.51 6.60
N ASN A 512 -29.72 -7.03 5.36
CA ASN A 512 -29.07 -5.75 5.12
C ASN A 512 -30.05 -4.58 5.33
N THR A 513 -29.50 -3.38 5.53
CA THR A 513 -30.28 -2.16 5.75
C THR A 513 -29.86 -1.06 4.78
N LYS A 514 -30.82 -0.55 3.98
CA LYS A 514 -30.68 0.71 3.28
C LYS A 514 -31.25 1.81 4.17
N GLY A 515 -30.40 2.69 4.69
CA GLY A 515 -30.78 3.71 5.67
C GLY A 515 -29.66 4.71 5.93
N ALA A 516 -29.92 5.70 6.79
CA ALA A 516 -28.93 6.71 7.11
C ALA A 516 -27.68 6.08 7.76
N VAL A 517 -26.51 6.43 7.22
CA VAL A 517 -25.20 6.08 7.80
C VAL A 517 -24.69 7.28 8.58
N VAL A 518 -24.24 7.04 9.82
CA VAL A 518 -23.58 8.09 10.60
C VAL A 518 -22.20 8.32 9.97
N PRO A 519 -21.80 9.54 9.59
CA PRO A 519 -20.45 9.76 9.10
C PRO A 519 -19.40 9.45 10.16
N ILE A 520 -18.29 8.83 9.76
CA ILE A 520 -17.19 8.59 10.68
C ILE A 520 -16.57 9.90 11.17
N ALA A 521 -16.26 9.96 12.46
CA ALA A 521 -15.62 11.10 13.09
C ALA A 521 -14.28 10.68 13.69
N PHE A 522 -13.25 11.49 13.44
CA PHE A 522 -11.91 11.28 13.95
C PHE A 522 -11.59 12.24 15.09
N VAL A 523 -10.69 11.83 15.98
CA VAL A 523 -10.22 12.66 17.11
C VAL A 523 -9.67 13.99 16.62
N ASN A 524 -8.78 13.97 15.64
CA ASN A 524 -8.25 15.17 14.99
C ASN A 524 -7.60 14.81 13.65
N SER A 525 -8.39 14.61 12.59
CA SER A 525 -7.81 14.37 11.26
C SER A 525 -6.98 15.56 10.76
N GLY A 526 -7.32 16.78 11.20
CA GLY A 526 -6.78 18.03 10.67
C GLY A 526 -7.30 18.39 9.27
N TYR A 527 -8.16 17.55 8.68
CA TYR A 527 -8.83 17.85 7.41
C TYR A 527 -10.05 18.76 7.66
N PRO A 528 -10.39 19.69 6.74
CA PRO A 528 -11.55 20.57 6.92
C PRO A 528 -12.83 19.78 7.19
N ALA A 529 -13.52 20.11 8.29
CA ALA A 529 -14.74 19.42 8.69
C ALA A 529 -15.82 19.51 7.59
N GLY A 530 -16.39 18.35 7.23
CA GLY A 530 -17.45 18.26 6.21
C GLY A 530 -16.98 18.45 4.76
N ALA A 531 -15.69 18.69 4.52
CA ALA A 531 -15.16 18.64 3.17
C ALA A 531 -15.20 17.19 2.66
N PRO A 532 -15.67 16.94 1.43
CA PRO A 532 -15.60 15.60 0.84
C PRO A 532 -14.14 15.13 0.81
N ILE A 533 -13.89 13.92 1.27
CA ILE A 533 -12.58 13.27 1.25
C ILE A 533 -12.05 13.22 -0.18
N ARG A 534 -12.94 12.96 -1.14
CA ARG A 534 -12.63 12.97 -2.59
C ARG A 534 -12.31 14.34 -3.19
N ALA A 535 -12.53 15.43 -2.47
CA ALA A 535 -12.20 16.77 -2.97
C ALA A 535 -10.68 17.04 -2.91
N LEU A 536 -9.92 16.29 -2.10
CA LEU A 536 -8.46 16.36 -2.11
C LEU A 536 -7.92 15.68 -3.37
N THR A 537 -7.01 16.35 -4.07
CA THR A 537 -6.19 15.76 -5.14
C THR A 537 -4.73 16.10 -4.94
N ILE A 538 -3.83 15.47 -5.69
CA ILE A 538 -2.50 16.04 -5.92
C ILE A 538 -2.62 17.10 -7.01
N TRP A 539 -1.89 18.19 -6.89
CA TRP A 539 -1.87 19.23 -7.91
C TRP A 539 -1.24 18.69 -9.19
N SER A 540 -1.90 18.98 -10.31
CA SER A 540 -1.40 18.73 -11.64
C SER A 540 -1.86 19.79 -12.61
N ALA A 541 -1.07 20.02 -13.66
CA ALA A 541 -1.44 20.97 -14.71
C ALA A 541 -2.50 20.39 -15.66
N MET A 542 -2.45 19.08 -15.91
CA MET A 542 -3.21 18.41 -16.97
C MET A 542 -3.89 17.15 -16.42
N ALA A 543 -5.13 16.91 -16.82
CA ALA A 543 -5.83 15.66 -16.52
C ALA A 543 -5.40 14.60 -17.55
N THR A 544 -4.20 14.03 -17.38
CA THR A 544 -3.60 13.09 -18.36
C THR A 544 -4.43 11.83 -18.57
N ARG A 545 -5.32 11.49 -17.64
CA ARG A 545 -6.27 10.37 -17.75
C ARG A 545 -7.46 10.64 -18.65
N VAL A 546 -7.78 11.91 -18.88
CA VAL A 546 -8.91 12.33 -19.70
C VAL A 546 -8.49 12.43 -21.17
N PRO A 547 -9.30 11.96 -22.14
CA PRO A 547 -8.98 12.08 -23.55
C PRO A 547 -8.62 13.51 -23.98
N GLY A 548 -7.48 13.66 -24.65
CA GLY A 548 -6.95 14.97 -25.06
C GLY A 548 -6.19 15.71 -23.95
N SER A 549 -6.08 15.14 -22.76
CA SER A 549 -5.34 15.66 -21.61
C SER A 549 -5.62 17.15 -21.34
N PRO A 550 -6.88 17.53 -21.08
CA PRO A 550 -7.24 18.93 -20.86
C PRO A 550 -6.54 19.52 -19.63
N VAL A 551 -6.39 20.85 -19.64
CA VAL A 551 -5.92 21.60 -18.48
C VAL A 551 -6.88 21.42 -17.30
N ILE A 552 -6.34 21.25 -16.10
CA ILE A 552 -7.14 21.23 -14.87
C ILE A 552 -7.39 22.68 -14.43
N HIS A 553 -8.67 23.02 -14.25
CA HIS A 553 -9.08 24.32 -13.74
C HIS A 553 -9.44 24.22 -12.26
N TYR A 554 -8.65 24.85 -11.41
CA TYR A 554 -8.90 24.94 -9.98
C TYR A 554 -9.71 26.19 -9.65
N LYS A 555 -10.69 26.04 -8.76
CA LYS A 555 -11.59 27.09 -8.30
C LYS A 555 -11.27 27.52 -6.87
N PRO A 556 -11.57 28.77 -6.48
CA PRO A 556 -11.45 29.20 -5.10
C PRO A 556 -12.14 28.22 -4.14
N GLY A 557 -11.38 27.70 -3.17
CA GLY A 557 -11.83 26.69 -2.22
C GLY A 557 -11.31 25.28 -2.48
N ASP A 558 -10.87 24.97 -3.71
CA ASP A 558 -10.26 23.67 -4.02
C ASP A 558 -9.00 23.45 -3.18
N VAL A 559 -8.80 22.21 -2.73
CA VAL A 559 -7.69 21.83 -1.85
C VAL A 559 -6.84 20.77 -2.53
N VAL A 560 -5.53 21.00 -2.60
CA VAL A 560 -4.58 20.10 -3.27
C VAL A 560 -3.35 19.83 -2.41
N MET A 561 -2.71 18.69 -2.67
CA MET A 561 -1.35 18.40 -2.23
C MET A 561 -0.34 18.80 -3.32
N ASP A 562 0.71 19.52 -2.96
CA ASP A 562 1.85 19.84 -3.86
C ASP A 562 3.18 19.61 -3.11
N ASP A 563 3.92 18.58 -3.55
CA ASP A 563 5.11 18.03 -2.90
C ASP A 563 4.94 17.86 -1.37
N ALA A 564 3.92 17.07 -1.00
CA ALA A 564 3.52 16.78 0.39
C ALA A 564 3.15 18.00 1.26
N GLU A 565 2.86 19.14 0.64
CA GLU A 565 2.32 20.32 1.32
C GLU A 565 0.86 20.55 0.91
N LEU A 566 0.04 21.06 1.83
CA LEU A 566 -1.39 21.28 1.60
C LEU A 566 -1.64 22.73 1.17
N TYR A 567 -2.43 22.92 0.11
CA TYR A 567 -2.77 24.24 -0.42
C TYR A 567 -4.27 24.37 -0.66
N ARG A 568 -4.78 25.60 -0.50
CA ARG A 568 -6.11 26.01 -0.91
C ARG A 568 -6.02 27.02 -2.04
N CYS A 569 -6.77 26.80 -3.10
CA CYS A 569 -6.92 27.76 -4.19
C CYS A 569 -7.71 28.98 -3.71
N THR A 570 -7.22 30.21 -3.92
CA THR A 570 -7.84 31.47 -3.47
C THR A 570 -8.40 32.31 -4.62
N ALA A 571 -7.99 32.01 -5.85
CA ALA A 571 -8.45 32.63 -7.10
C ALA A 571 -8.36 31.58 -8.21
N ASP A 572 -9.18 31.69 -9.26
CA ASP A 572 -9.12 30.76 -10.40
C ASP A 572 -7.66 30.53 -10.87
N SER A 573 -7.26 29.26 -10.97
CA SER A 573 -5.90 28.86 -11.32
C SER A 573 -5.91 27.75 -12.36
N GLU A 574 -4.98 27.83 -13.31
CA GLU A 574 -4.77 26.84 -14.36
C GLU A 574 -3.28 26.76 -14.68
N SER A 575 -2.72 25.54 -14.73
CA SER A 575 -1.29 25.31 -15.03
C SER A 575 -0.25 26.07 -14.17
N GLU A 576 -0.68 26.66 -13.04
CA GLU A 576 0.17 27.44 -12.14
C GLU A 576 0.38 26.69 -10.82
N PRO A 577 1.59 26.18 -10.55
CA PRO A 577 1.86 25.38 -9.35
C PRO A 577 1.68 26.19 -8.07
N PRO A 578 1.09 25.62 -7.00
CA PRO A 578 0.82 26.31 -5.75
C PRO A 578 2.05 27.01 -5.16
N ARG A 579 3.19 26.31 -5.11
CA ARG A 579 4.46 26.84 -4.57
C ARG A 579 4.99 28.05 -5.29
N SER A 580 4.75 28.14 -6.59
CA SER A 580 5.26 29.23 -7.43
C SER A 580 4.27 30.38 -7.63
N THR A 581 3.05 30.25 -7.11
CA THR A 581 1.97 31.22 -7.38
C THR A 581 1.17 31.55 -6.11
N PRO A 582 1.81 32.15 -5.08
CA PRO A 582 1.17 32.45 -3.80
C PRO A 582 0.05 33.50 -3.89
N SER A 583 -0.11 34.19 -5.02
CA SER A 583 -1.25 35.07 -5.29
C SER A 583 -2.55 34.32 -5.57
N LYS A 584 -2.48 33.02 -5.92
CA LYS A 584 -3.62 32.16 -6.24
C LYS A 584 -3.77 30.98 -5.28
N TRP A 585 -2.78 30.76 -4.41
CA TRP A 585 -2.72 29.61 -3.52
C TRP A 585 -2.32 30.03 -2.11
N GLU A 586 -3.11 29.60 -1.14
CA GLU A 586 -2.84 29.71 0.29
C GLU A 586 -2.25 28.39 0.79
N LYS A 587 -1.03 28.41 1.33
CA LYS A 587 -0.48 27.24 2.03
C LYS A 587 -1.22 27.03 3.34
N LEU A 588 -1.74 25.83 3.54
CA LEU A 588 -2.42 25.42 4.77
C LEU A 588 -1.45 24.68 5.71
N PRO A 589 -1.74 24.65 7.03
CA PRO A 589 -1.09 23.71 7.93
C PRO A 589 -1.30 22.27 7.46
N LEU A 590 -0.30 21.42 7.68
CA LEU A 590 -0.46 19.99 7.43
C LEU A 590 -1.52 19.41 8.39
N PRO A 591 -2.33 18.44 7.94
CA PRO A 591 -3.28 17.75 8.81
C PRO A 591 -2.56 16.99 9.93
N ALA A 592 -3.18 16.94 11.11
CA ALA A 592 -2.62 16.25 12.28
C ALA A 592 -2.61 14.72 12.14
N ASP A 593 -3.47 14.17 11.26
CA ASP A 593 -3.59 12.73 11.00
C ASP A 593 -3.83 11.87 12.26
N ASP A 594 -4.50 12.44 13.28
CA ASP A 594 -5.10 11.67 14.37
C ASP A 594 -6.44 11.11 13.91
N VAL A 595 -6.31 10.03 13.15
CA VAL A 595 -7.41 9.27 12.55
C VAL A 595 -7.92 8.16 13.46
N ARG A 596 -7.66 8.23 14.77
CA ARG A 596 -8.41 7.42 15.74
C ARG A 596 -9.86 7.83 15.70
N VAL A 597 -10.74 6.85 15.80
CA VAL A 597 -12.18 7.09 15.80
C VAL A 597 -12.60 7.68 17.14
N VAL A 598 -13.53 8.64 17.13
CA VAL A 598 -14.08 9.25 18.35
C VAL A 598 -14.82 8.18 19.19
N ILE A 599 -14.54 8.16 20.49
CA ILE A 599 -15.20 7.28 21.48
C ILE A 599 -16.71 7.46 21.47
N GLY A 600 -17.43 6.36 21.62
CA GLY A 600 -18.89 6.36 21.71
C GLY A 600 -19.58 6.60 20.37
N SER A 601 -18.80 6.78 19.29
CA SER A 601 -19.34 6.65 17.94
C SER A 601 -19.66 5.18 17.64
N PRO A 602 -20.55 4.90 16.67
CA PRO A 602 -20.86 3.53 16.26
C PRO A 602 -19.66 2.74 15.71
N TYR A 603 -18.54 3.42 15.41
CA TYR A 603 -17.37 2.84 14.75
C TYR A 603 -16.14 2.82 15.67
N GLU A 604 -16.29 3.03 16.98
CA GLU A 604 -15.16 3.17 17.91
C GLU A 604 -14.18 1.98 17.90
N THR A 605 -14.64 0.79 17.48
CA THR A 605 -13.81 -0.41 17.37
C THR A 605 -13.13 -0.57 16.00
N MET A 606 -13.24 0.40 15.11
CA MET A 606 -12.67 0.37 13.76
C MET A 606 -11.44 1.27 13.65
N GLY A 607 -10.58 0.99 12.67
CA GLY A 607 -9.35 1.75 12.43
C GLY A 607 -8.34 1.63 13.55
N VAL A 608 -7.41 2.58 13.57
CA VAL A 608 -6.34 2.64 14.57
C VAL A 608 -6.93 2.93 15.96
N GLN A 609 -6.37 2.28 16.98
CA GLN A 609 -6.85 2.29 18.37
C GLN A 609 -5.87 3.01 19.29
#